data_AF-A0A7Y3LC51-F1
#
_entry.id   AF-A0A7Y3LC51-F1
#
_cell.length_a   1.000
_cell.length_b   1.000
_cell.length_c   1.000
_cell.angle_alpha   90.00
_cell.angle_beta   90.00
_cell.angle_gamma   90.00
#
_symmetry.space_group_name_H-M   'P 1'
#
loop_
_entity.id
_entity.type
_entity.pdbx_description
1 polymer ?
#
loop_
_entity_poly.entity_id
_entity_poly.type
_entity_poly.pdbx_seq_one_letter_code
_entity_poly.pdbx_strand_id
1 'polypeptide(L)'
;MAEHRFIVPRPDDEEDLFEMLIGRKVTAKRQVDQPAPTGLGVVGVYVDDELEPAVLVYADFKLVIGAGGALSMVPVGAVEDAIDEKEIPKNLFDNFSEILNVSSSLFNDKRHNAKRVKLGSAHLFPEDTPDQVKANLVPGAEQTTLDVQLTIAGGYGGGRFLAVLL
;
A
#
# COMPACT_ATOMS: atom_id res chain seq x y z
N MET A 1 -8.16 -9.62 -28.60
CA MET A 1 -6.86 -9.53 -27.90
C MET A 1 -7.22 -9.27 -26.46
N ALA A 2 -7.02 -10.22 -25.54
CA ALA A 2 -7.25 -9.92 -24.13
C ALA A 2 -6.19 -8.91 -23.71
N GLU A 3 -6.60 -7.69 -23.34
CA GLU A 3 -5.73 -6.72 -22.70
C GLU A 3 -5.06 -7.43 -21.51
N HIS A 4 -3.74 -7.51 -21.52
CA HIS A 4 -2.99 -8.14 -20.45
C HIS A 4 -3.04 -7.19 -19.25
N ARG A 5 -4.04 -7.41 -18.39
CA ARG A 5 -4.28 -6.62 -17.20
C ARG A 5 -3.42 -7.13 -16.04
N PHE A 6 -2.89 -6.22 -15.23
CA PHE A 6 -2.25 -6.57 -13.96
C PHE A 6 -3.24 -7.26 -13.02
N ILE A 7 -2.72 -8.02 -12.07
CA ILE A 7 -3.55 -8.74 -11.10
C ILE A 7 -4.06 -7.75 -10.05
N VAL A 8 -5.37 -7.76 -9.80
CA VAL A 8 -5.91 -7.17 -8.56
C VAL A 8 -5.76 -8.22 -7.46
N PRO A 9 -4.93 -7.98 -6.42
CA PRO A 9 -4.80 -8.93 -5.33
C PRO A 9 -6.10 -9.11 -4.57
N ARG A 10 -6.26 -10.26 -3.93
CA ARG A 10 -7.33 -10.51 -2.96
C ARG A 10 -6.87 -10.08 -1.57
N PRO A 11 -7.80 -9.81 -0.64
CA PRO A 11 -7.44 -9.49 0.74
C PRO A 11 -6.46 -10.49 1.37
N ASP A 12 -6.69 -11.80 1.17
CA ASP A 12 -5.81 -12.86 1.71
C ASP A 12 -4.38 -12.79 1.12
N ASP A 13 -4.23 -12.33 -0.13
CA ASP A 13 -2.90 -12.18 -0.74
C ASP A 13 -2.11 -11.03 -0.05
N GLU A 14 -2.79 -9.98 0.41
CA GLU A 14 -2.19 -8.92 1.23
C GLU A 14 -1.89 -9.41 2.66
N GLU A 15 -2.78 -10.21 3.27
CA GLU A 15 -2.50 -10.82 4.57
C GLU A 15 -1.19 -11.62 4.50
N ASP A 16 -1.10 -12.57 3.57
CA ASP A 16 0.06 -13.45 3.42
C ASP A 16 1.36 -12.65 3.20
N LEU A 17 1.30 -11.59 2.37
CA LEU A 17 2.46 -10.75 2.10
C LEU A 17 2.91 -9.98 3.35
N PHE A 18 1.99 -9.27 4.00
CA PHE A 18 2.33 -8.46 5.17
C PHE A 18 2.82 -9.35 6.32
N GLU A 19 2.18 -10.49 6.56
CA GLU A 19 2.60 -11.46 7.59
C GLU A 19 4.02 -11.97 7.34
N MET A 20 4.34 -12.30 6.09
CA MET A 20 5.67 -12.77 5.69
C MET A 20 6.73 -11.70 5.94
N LEU A 21 6.42 -10.42 5.69
CA LEU A 21 7.37 -9.32 5.86
C LEU A 21 7.56 -8.93 7.33
N ILE A 22 6.47 -8.77 8.08
CA ILE A 22 6.53 -8.20 9.44
C ILE A 22 6.57 -9.26 10.54
N GLY A 23 6.37 -10.54 10.19
CA GLY A 23 6.42 -11.66 11.14
C GLY A 23 5.29 -11.66 12.18
N ARG A 24 4.14 -11.05 11.88
CA ARG A 24 2.98 -10.93 12.78
C ARG A 24 1.70 -11.16 11.99
N LYS A 25 0.68 -11.74 12.64
CA LYS A 25 -0.64 -11.92 12.03
C LYS A 25 -1.20 -10.58 11.54
N VAL A 26 -1.69 -10.57 10.30
CA VAL A 26 -2.40 -9.47 9.67
C VAL A 26 -3.76 -9.96 9.22
N THR A 27 -4.78 -9.11 9.35
CA THR A 27 -6.09 -9.38 8.77
C THR A 27 -6.47 -8.27 7.81
N ALA A 28 -7.03 -8.62 6.66
CA ALA A 28 -7.46 -7.70 5.61
C ALA A 28 -8.98 -7.82 5.43
N LYS A 29 -9.69 -6.72 5.65
CA LYS A 29 -11.14 -6.66 5.43
C LYS A 29 -11.45 -5.74 4.27
N ARG A 30 -12.00 -6.30 3.19
CA ARG A 30 -12.44 -5.51 2.03
C ARG A 30 -13.40 -4.40 2.48
N GLN A 31 -13.14 -3.21 1.98
CA GLN A 31 -14.00 -2.04 2.13
C GLN A 31 -14.76 -1.81 0.83
N VAL A 32 -15.99 -1.31 0.95
CA VAL A 32 -16.88 -1.02 -0.17
C VAL A 32 -17.30 0.45 -0.06
N ASP A 33 -17.50 1.11 -1.22
CA ASP A 33 -17.99 2.48 -1.34
C ASP A 33 -17.20 3.52 -0.52
N GLN A 34 -15.89 3.31 -0.37
CA GLN A 34 -15.04 4.28 0.32
C GLN A 34 -14.75 5.49 -0.58
N PRO A 35 -14.67 6.71 -0.01
CA PRO A 35 -14.26 7.88 -0.78
C PRO A 35 -12.79 7.78 -1.21
N ALA A 36 -12.40 8.61 -2.18
CA ALA A 36 -11.00 8.83 -2.49
C ALA A 36 -10.22 9.28 -1.25
N PRO A 37 -8.95 8.88 -1.08
CA PRO A 37 -8.14 9.29 0.07
C PRO A 37 -7.98 10.81 0.17
N THR A 38 -8.10 11.33 1.38
CA THR A 38 -7.88 12.76 1.70
C THR A 38 -6.99 12.98 2.92
N GLY A 39 -6.78 11.93 3.73
CA GLY A 39 -5.97 11.99 4.95
C GLY A 39 -4.49 11.76 4.69
N LEU A 40 -3.66 12.05 5.69
CA LEU A 40 -2.21 11.81 5.63
C LEU A 40 -1.90 10.33 5.36
N GLY A 41 -0.81 10.05 4.64
CA GLY A 41 -0.41 8.69 4.32
C GLY A 41 0.81 8.63 3.41
N VAL A 42 0.99 7.47 2.77
CA VAL A 42 2.02 7.25 1.75
C VAL A 42 1.37 6.72 0.48
N VAL A 43 1.85 7.21 -0.66
CA VAL A 43 1.46 6.72 -1.98
C VAL A 43 2.65 6.08 -2.68
N GLY A 44 2.52 4.81 -3.06
CA GLY A 44 3.41 4.12 -3.99
C GLY A 44 2.90 4.24 -5.43
N VAL A 45 3.78 4.64 -6.34
CA VAL A 45 3.52 4.67 -7.79
C VAL A 45 4.30 3.53 -8.43
N TYR A 46 3.59 2.57 -8.99
CA TYR A 46 4.18 1.45 -9.70
C TYR A 46 4.13 1.72 -11.19
N VAL A 47 5.25 1.46 -11.86
CA VAL A 47 5.44 1.69 -13.28
C VAL A 47 5.64 0.39 -14.02
N ASP A 48 5.17 0.32 -15.26
CA ASP A 48 5.38 -0.82 -16.14
C ASP A 48 6.75 -0.80 -16.83
N ASP A 49 6.97 -1.71 -17.78
CA ASP A 49 8.22 -1.84 -18.53
C ASP A 49 8.51 -0.61 -19.42
N GLU A 50 7.48 0.17 -19.75
CA GLU A 50 7.57 1.44 -20.47
C GLU A 50 7.82 2.64 -19.53
N LEU A 51 7.95 2.40 -18.22
CA LEU A 51 8.06 3.40 -17.15
C LEU A 51 6.81 4.27 -16.97
N GLU A 52 5.66 3.82 -17.47
CA GLU A 52 4.39 4.53 -17.30
C GLU A 52 3.68 4.06 -16.02
N PRO A 53 3.03 4.97 -15.25
CA PRO A 53 2.24 4.58 -14.09
C PRO A 53 1.14 3.57 -14.45
N ALA A 54 1.09 2.47 -13.70
CA ALA A 54 0.21 1.33 -13.96
C ALA A 54 -0.60 0.92 -12.73
N VAL A 55 -0.05 1.08 -11.53
CA VAL A 55 -0.76 0.84 -10.26
C VAL A 55 -0.40 1.95 -9.29
N LEU A 56 -1.39 2.45 -8.57
CA LEU A 56 -1.23 3.40 -7.47
C LEU A 56 -1.66 2.73 -6.17
N VAL A 57 -0.84 2.81 -5.13
CA VAL A 57 -1.19 2.31 -3.80
C VAL A 57 -1.18 3.44 -2.81
N TYR A 58 -2.29 3.71 -2.15
CA TYR A 58 -2.37 4.58 -0.98
C TYR A 58 -2.45 3.72 0.29
N ALA A 59 -1.63 4.06 1.28
CA ALA A 59 -1.77 3.57 2.64
C ALA A 59 -1.94 4.75 3.59
N ASP A 60 -2.92 4.67 4.49
CA ASP A 60 -3.14 5.76 5.44
C ASP A 60 -2.02 5.86 6.49
N PHE A 61 -1.97 7.02 7.12
CA PHE A 61 -1.02 7.38 8.17
C PHE A 61 -0.81 6.29 9.23
N LYS A 62 -1.91 5.69 9.73
CA LYS A 62 -1.82 4.70 10.82
C LYS A 62 -1.26 3.38 10.31
N LEU A 63 -1.62 2.97 9.10
CA LEU A 63 -1.04 1.79 8.48
C LEU A 63 0.46 1.97 8.21
N VAL A 64 0.87 3.13 7.69
CA VAL A 64 2.28 3.42 7.39
C VAL A 64 3.13 3.31 8.66
N ILE A 65 2.71 3.97 9.74
CA ILE A 65 3.43 3.94 11.02
C ILE A 65 3.41 2.54 11.63
N GLY A 66 2.25 1.89 11.66
CA GLY A 66 2.09 0.56 12.23
C GLY A 66 2.91 -0.50 11.50
N ALA A 67 2.80 -0.58 10.17
CA ALA A 67 3.50 -1.55 9.35
C ALA A 67 5.00 -1.26 9.26
N GLY A 68 5.40 0.01 9.07
CA GLY A 68 6.81 0.40 9.07
C GLY A 68 7.48 0.18 10.43
N GLY A 69 6.75 0.38 11.53
CA GLY A 69 7.21 0.07 12.87
C GLY A 69 7.33 -1.43 13.11
N ALA A 70 6.36 -2.22 12.64
CA ALA A 70 6.39 -3.67 12.77
C ALA A 70 7.55 -4.30 12.00
N LEU A 71 7.82 -3.85 10.76
CA LEU A 71 8.90 -4.35 9.92
C LEU A 71 10.28 -4.26 10.58
N SER A 72 10.53 -3.15 11.27
CA SER A 72 11.81 -2.87 11.95
C SER A 72 11.80 -3.16 13.45
N MET A 73 10.72 -3.78 13.96
CA MET A 73 10.54 -4.10 15.37
C MET A 73 10.63 -2.89 16.31
N VAL A 74 10.16 -1.71 15.86
CA VAL A 74 10.04 -0.52 16.73
C VAL A 74 9.11 -0.84 17.89
N PRO A 75 9.45 -0.46 19.14
CA PRO A 75 8.56 -0.67 20.29
C PRO A 75 7.19 -0.05 20.07
N VAL A 76 6.12 -0.75 20.47
CA VAL A 76 4.73 -0.29 20.25
C VAL A 76 4.48 1.09 20.84
N GLY A 77 5.00 1.39 22.03
CA GLY A 77 4.87 2.73 22.62
C GLY A 77 5.45 3.84 21.74
N ALA A 78 6.58 3.60 21.05
CA ALA A 78 7.15 4.58 20.12
C ALA A 78 6.33 4.70 18.81
N VAL A 79 5.63 3.64 18.41
CA VAL A 79 4.66 3.67 17.29
C VAL A 79 3.44 4.50 17.68
N GLU A 80 2.94 4.34 18.91
CA GLU A 80 1.84 5.13 19.48
C GLU A 80 2.23 6.61 19.58
N ASP A 81 3.43 6.91 20.10
CA ASP A 81 3.95 8.28 20.19
C ASP A 81 4.00 8.96 18.81
N ALA A 82 4.51 8.25 17.78
CA ALA A 82 4.55 8.79 16.41
C ALA A 82 3.14 9.06 15.84
N ILE A 83 2.15 8.22 16.18
CA ILE A 83 0.75 8.44 15.79
C ILE A 83 0.20 9.71 16.46
N ASP A 84 0.50 9.92 17.74
CA ASP A 84 0.05 11.07 18.51
C ASP A 84 0.70 12.38 18.04
N GLU A 85 1.97 12.32 17.62
CA GLU A 85 2.71 13.44 17.03
C GLU A 85 2.23 13.82 15.63
N LYS A 86 1.45 12.96 14.96
CA LYS A 86 0.88 13.17 13.61
C LYS A 86 1.92 13.43 12.52
N GLU A 87 3.10 12.88 12.70
CA GLU A 87 4.19 12.92 11.72
C GLU A 87 4.50 11.50 11.26
N ILE A 88 4.95 11.33 10.01
CA ILE A 88 5.50 10.05 9.54
C ILE A 88 7.02 10.19 9.61
N PRO A 89 7.69 9.64 10.65
CA PRO A 89 9.14 9.70 10.75
C PRO A 89 9.80 9.04 9.55
N LYS A 90 10.93 9.60 9.10
CA LYS A 90 11.64 9.13 7.91
C LYS A 90 11.94 7.63 7.94
N ASN A 91 12.35 7.09 9.08
CA ASN A 91 12.62 5.66 9.22
C ASN A 91 11.36 4.80 9.00
N LEU A 92 10.18 5.24 9.46
CA LEU A 92 8.92 4.51 9.24
C LEU A 92 8.46 4.63 7.79
N PHE A 93 8.65 5.79 7.17
CA PHE A 93 8.44 5.98 5.73
C PHE A 93 9.33 5.06 4.88
N ASP A 94 10.63 5.01 5.18
CA ASP A 94 11.60 4.16 4.46
C ASP A 94 11.20 2.68 4.59
N ASN A 95 10.91 2.21 5.81
CA ASN A 95 10.44 0.85 6.07
C ASN A 95 9.15 0.54 5.30
N PHE A 96 8.17 1.44 5.32
CA PHE A 96 6.93 1.22 4.59
C PHE A 96 7.14 1.22 3.07
N SER A 97 8.10 1.99 2.57
CA SER A 97 8.50 1.98 1.16
C SER A 97 9.11 0.63 0.75
N GLU A 98 9.80 -0.07 1.65
CA GLU A 98 10.25 -1.45 1.42
C GLU A 98 9.06 -2.40 1.27
N ILE A 99 8.03 -2.27 2.13
CA ILE A 99 6.79 -3.06 2.03
C ILE A 99 6.15 -2.84 0.66
N LEU A 100 5.95 -1.58 0.24
CA LEU A 100 5.42 -1.25 -1.08
C LEU A 100 6.27 -1.86 -2.20
N ASN A 101 7.59 -1.82 -2.08
CA ASN A 101 8.46 -2.40 -3.10
C ASN A 101 8.20 -3.91 -3.27
N VAL A 102 8.02 -4.65 -2.17
CA VAL A 102 7.69 -6.08 -2.24
C VAL A 102 6.24 -6.32 -2.68
N SER A 103 5.29 -5.45 -2.32
CA SER A 103 3.89 -5.51 -2.79
C SER A 103 3.75 -5.48 -4.31
N SER A 104 4.76 -4.96 -5.04
CA SER A 104 4.80 -5.07 -6.51
C SER A 104 4.61 -6.50 -7.02
N SER A 105 5.05 -7.50 -6.24
CA SER A 105 4.92 -8.91 -6.59
C SER A 105 3.47 -9.40 -6.67
N LEU A 106 2.53 -8.76 -5.96
CA LEU A 106 1.11 -9.14 -5.96
C LEU A 106 0.39 -8.71 -7.24
N PHE A 107 0.84 -7.62 -7.88
CA PHE A 107 0.27 -7.14 -9.15
C PHE A 107 0.79 -7.91 -10.36
N ASN A 108 1.92 -8.61 -10.19
CA ASN A 108 2.66 -9.27 -11.26
C ASN A 108 2.13 -10.68 -11.54
N ASP A 109 1.70 -10.92 -12.78
CA ASP A 109 1.30 -12.24 -13.23
C ASP A 109 2.53 -13.16 -13.43
N LYS A 110 2.37 -14.43 -13.07
CA LYS A 110 3.41 -15.48 -13.14
C LYS A 110 3.54 -16.12 -14.53
N ARG A 111 2.61 -15.83 -15.45
CA ARG A 111 2.66 -16.31 -16.85
C ARG A 111 3.86 -15.73 -17.59
N HIS A 112 4.41 -16.54 -18.50
CA HIS A 112 5.51 -16.12 -19.36
C HIS A 112 5.10 -14.92 -20.23
N ASN A 113 5.95 -13.88 -20.30
CA ASN A 113 5.72 -12.61 -20.99
C ASN A 113 4.55 -11.76 -20.47
N ALA A 114 4.06 -11.98 -19.25
CA ALA A 114 3.10 -11.06 -18.67
C ALA A 114 3.75 -9.69 -18.40
N LYS A 115 3.00 -8.60 -18.63
CA LYS A 115 3.41 -7.26 -18.21
C LYS A 115 3.72 -7.26 -16.72
N ARG A 116 4.77 -6.53 -16.34
CA ARG A 116 5.19 -6.42 -14.95
C ARG A 116 5.17 -4.98 -14.51
N VAL A 117 4.99 -4.79 -13.21
CA VAL A 117 5.22 -3.51 -12.54
C VAL A 117 6.32 -3.66 -11.50
N LYS A 118 6.97 -2.53 -11.23
CA LYS A 118 7.89 -2.30 -10.12
C LYS A 118 7.52 -1.00 -9.43
N LEU A 119 7.91 -0.84 -8.16
CA LEU A 119 7.77 0.45 -7.50
C LEU A 119 8.69 1.47 -8.19
N GLY A 120 8.12 2.52 -8.76
CA GLY A 120 8.86 3.63 -9.37
C GLY A 120 9.20 4.71 -8.34
N SER A 121 8.24 5.06 -7.49
CA SER A 121 8.42 6.05 -6.42
C SER A 121 7.44 5.85 -5.27
N ALA A 122 7.78 6.41 -4.11
CA ALA A 122 6.88 6.54 -2.96
C ALA A 122 6.88 8.00 -2.48
N HIS A 123 5.71 8.51 -2.08
CA HIS A 123 5.50 9.91 -1.73
C HIS A 123 4.72 10.03 -0.42
N LEU A 124 5.02 11.03 0.39
CA LEU A 124 4.12 11.46 1.45
C LEU A 124 2.86 12.07 0.81
N PHE A 125 1.70 11.68 1.33
CA PHE A 125 0.41 12.15 0.86
C PHE A 125 -0.23 13.08 1.90
N PRO A 126 -0.86 14.20 1.48
CA PRO A 126 -0.96 14.68 0.10
C PRO A 126 0.21 15.59 -0.33
N GLU A 127 1.11 15.95 0.59
CA GLU A 127 2.10 17.03 0.44
C GLU A 127 3.05 16.83 -0.75
N ASP A 128 3.69 15.66 -0.85
CA ASP A 128 4.70 15.35 -1.87
C ASP A 128 4.15 14.56 -3.06
N THR A 129 2.82 14.40 -3.13
CA THR A 129 2.18 13.57 -4.16
C THR A 129 1.77 14.41 -5.38
N PRO A 130 2.20 14.05 -6.60
CA PRO A 130 1.81 14.75 -7.82
C PRO A 130 0.29 14.81 -8.04
N ASP A 131 -0.23 15.93 -8.57
CA ASP A 131 -1.68 16.13 -8.75
C ASP A 131 -2.34 15.05 -9.62
N GLN A 132 -1.66 14.60 -10.67
CA GLN A 132 -2.18 13.52 -11.52
C GLN A 132 -2.28 12.19 -10.76
N VAL A 133 -1.35 11.90 -9.85
CA VAL A 133 -1.41 10.71 -8.99
C VAL A 133 -2.60 10.82 -8.02
N LYS A 134 -2.78 11.99 -7.39
CA LYS A 134 -3.93 12.24 -6.49
C LYS A 134 -5.27 12.11 -7.23
N ALA A 135 -5.36 12.64 -8.45
CA ALA A 135 -6.57 12.59 -9.26
C ALA A 135 -6.96 11.16 -9.69
N ASN A 136 -5.98 10.26 -9.81
CA ASN A 136 -6.18 8.86 -10.20
C ASN A 136 -6.33 7.91 -9.00
N LEU A 137 -6.10 8.36 -7.76
CA LEU A 137 -6.33 7.59 -6.52
C LEU A 137 -7.83 7.56 -6.15
N VAL A 138 -8.65 7.06 -7.06
CA VAL A 138 -10.10 6.95 -6.87
C VAL A 138 -10.48 5.47 -6.82
N PRO A 139 -11.08 4.98 -5.72
CA PRO A 139 -11.61 3.63 -5.65
C PRO A 139 -12.61 3.38 -6.79
N GLY A 140 -12.41 2.29 -7.54
CA GLY A 140 -13.26 1.90 -8.66
C GLY A 140 -13.95 0.55 -8.43
N ALA A 141 -14.20 -0.16 -9.51
CA ALA A 141 -14.76 -1.51 -9.46
C ALA A 141 -13.75 -2.52 -8.89
N GLU A 142 -14.23 -3.64 -8.36
CA GLU A 142 -13.37 -4.70 -7.81
C GLU A 142 -12.36 -5.28 -8.82
N GLN A 143 -12.64 -5.18 -10.12
CA GLN A 143 -11.71 -5.63 -11.17
C GLN A 143 -10.56 -4.66 -11.43
N THR A 144 -10.56 -3.49 -10.79
CA THR A 144 -9.53 -2.45 -10.93
C THR A 144 -8.98 -1.99 -9.59
N THR A 145 -9.55 -2.46 -8.48
CA THR A 145 -9.29 -1.88 -7.16
C THR A 145 -9.30 -2.94 -6.06
N LEU A 146 -8.29 -2.86 -5.19
CA LEU A 146 -8.30 -3.49 -3.87
C LEU A 146 -8.37 -2.38 -2.82
N ASP A 147 -9.45 -2.33 -2.06
CA ASP A 147 -9.58 -1.43 -0.91
C ASP A 147 -9.82 -2.29 0.33
N VAL A 148 -8.87 -2.27 1.26
CA VAL A 148 -8.91 -3.09 2.47
C VAL A 148 -8.55 -2.28 3.70
N GLN A 149 -9.20 -2.62 4.81
CA GLN A 149 -8.75 -2.27 6.14
C GLN A 149 -7.82 -3.37 6.63
N LEU A 150 -6.54 -3.05 6.79
CA LEU A 150 -5.56 -3.94 7.41
C LEU A 150 -5.57 -3.74 8.93
N THR A 151 -5.31 -4.82 9.67
CA THR A 151 -5.07 -4.81 11.12
C THR A 151 -3.90 -5.71 11.45
N ILE A 152 -2.94 -5.18 12.20
CA ILE A 152 -1.67 -5.83 12.54
C ILE A 152 -1.69 -6.22 14.02
N ALA A 153 -1.43 -7.50 14.30
CA ALA A 153 -1.38 -8.00 15.66
C ALA A 153 -0.21 -7.43 16.48
N GLY A 154 -0.33 -7.49 17.80
CA GLY A 154 0.75 -7.07 18.71
C GLY A 154 0.79 -5.58 19.01
N GLY A 155 -0.31 -4.85 18.79
CA GLY A 155 -0.46 -3.44 19.20
C GLY A 155 -0.07 -2.41 18.14
N TYR A 156 0.43 -2.83 16.98
CA TYR A 156 0.83 -1.91 15.89
C TYR A 156 -0.34 -1.24 15.16
N GLY A 157 -1.59 -1.58 15.50
CA GLY A 157 -2.77 -0.95 14.93
C GLY A 157 -3.06 -1.43 13.50
N GLY A 158 -3.34 -0.50 12.60
CA GLY A 158 -3.73 -0.78 11.23
C GLY A 158 -4.33 0.43 10.55
N GLY A 159 -4.73 0.26 9.30
CA GLY A 159 -5.28 1.34 8.49
C GLY A 159 -5.71 0.85 7.12
N ARG A 160 -6.20 1.79 6.31
CA ARG A 160 -6.65 1.56 4.96
C ARG A 160 -5.46 1.38 4.01
N PHE A 161 -5.56 0.37 3.16
CA PHE A 161 -4.70 0.12 2.02
C PHE A 161 -5.58 0.07 0.76
N LEU A 162 -5.32 0.98 -0.17
CA LEU A 162 -6.05 1.12 -1.42
C LEU A 162 -5.06 0.96 -2.58
N ALA A 163 -5.23 -0.08 -3.39
CA ALA A 163 -4.57 -0.22 -4.68
C ALA A 163 -5.56 0.08 -5.82
N VAL A 164 -5.18 0.95 -6.75
CA VAL A 164 -5.93 1.29 -7.97
C VAL A 164 -5.07 0.95 -9.18
N LEU A 165 -5.58 0.08 -10.05
CA LEU A 165 -4.96 -0.28 -11.33
C LEU A 165 -5.48 0.67 -12.41
N LEU A 166 -4.55 1.28 -13.16
CA LEU A 166 -4.83 2.28 -14.20
C LEU A 166 -5.15 1.63 -15.57
#